data_AF-A0A7S0CAJ5-F1
#
_entry.id   AF-A0A7S0CAJ5-F1
#
_cell.length_a   1.000
_cell.length_b   1.000
_cell.length_c   1.000
_cell.angle_alpha   90.00
_cell.angle_beta   90.00
_cell.angle_gamma   90.00
#
_symmetry.space_group_name_H-M   'P 1'
#
loop_
_entity.id
_entity.type
_entity.pdbx_description
1 polymer ?
#
loop_
_entity_poly.entity_id
_entity_poly.type
_entity_poly.pdbx_seq_one_letter_code
_entity_poly.pdbx_strand_id
1 'polypeptide(L)'
;NYSIVEPASAIYCKVQAFQTQLVDDFAALQKHAETNFFQEGCRVGREVELKENAQVMLLYNLDLDCKLANGSRGMILAFMLAREYRNILKAEVEKRTNEAGD
;
A
#
# COMPACT_ATOMS: atom_id res chain seq x y z
N ASN A 1 -25.34 5.91 38.47
CA ASN A 1 -24.14 5.49 37.72
C ASN A 1 -24.43 4.37 36.72
N TYR A 2 -25.42 4.54 35.83
CA TYR A 2 -25.88 3.50 34.88
C TYR A 2 -26.24 4.07 33.50
N SER A 3 -25.45 5.02 32.96
CA SER A 3 -25.73 5.58 31.62
C SER A 3 -24.52 5.78 30.71
N ILE A 4 -23.30 5.40 31.15
CA ILE A 4 -22.07 5.61 30.37
C ILE A 4 -21.58 4.28 29.74
N VAL A 5 -22.03 3.13 30.25
CA VAL A 5 -21.54 1.79 29.86
C VAL A 5 -22.15 1.30 28.54
N GLU A 6 -23.44 1.57 28.30
CA GLU A 6 -24.13 1.18 27.06
C GLU A 6 -23.55 1.83 25.77
N PRO A 7 -23.32 3.16 25.70
CA PRO A 7 -22.79 3.76 24.49
C PRO A 7 -21.34 3.34 24.19
N ALA A 8 -20.52 3.10 25.22
CA ALA A 8 -19.15 2.61 25.05
C ALA A 8 -19.12 1.17 24.51
N SER A 9 -20.02 0.30 24.97
CA SER A 9 -20.17 -1.06 24.46
C SER A 9 -20.63 -1.06 22.99
N ALA A 10 -21.58 -0.21 22.63
CA ALA A 10 -22.05 -0.08 21.25
C ALA A 10 -20.96 0.43 20.28
N ILE A 11 -20.12 1.37 20.71
CA ILE A 11 -18.97 1.85 19.93
C ILE A 11 -17.94 0.73 19.76
N TYR A 12 -17.61 0.03 20.84
CA TYR A 12 -16.66 -1.09 20.79
C TYR A 12 -17.12 -2.18 19.81
N CYS A 13 -18.40 -2.58 19.87
CA CYS A 13 -18.98 -3.55 18.93
C CYS A 13 -18.91 -3.07 17.48
N LYS A 14 -19.15 -1.78 17.21
CA LYS A 14 -19.03 -1.20 15.87
C LYS A 14 -17.59 -1.23 15.35
N VAL A 15 -16.62 -0.88 16.20
CA VAL A 15 -15.19 -0.93 15.85
C VAL A 15 -14.76 -2.35 15.54
N GLN A 16 -15.19 -3.32 16.35
CA GLN A 16 -14.88 -4.72 16.14
C GLN A 16 -15.51 -5.26 14.85
N ALA A 17 -16.79 -4.95 14.60
CA ALA A 17 -17.46 -5.33 13.35
C ALA A 17 -16.78 -4.73 12.11
N PHE A 18 -16.33 -3.47 12.20
CA PHE A 18 -15.57 -2.82 11.14
C PHE A 18 -14.21 -3.51 10.91
N GLN A 19 -13.49 -3.89 11.97
CA GLN A 19 -12.24 -4.63 11.84
C GLN A 19 -12.45 -5.99 11.17
N THR A 20 -13.51 -6.71 11.54
CA THR A 20 -13.87 -7.97 10.86
C THR A 20 -14.18 -7.73 9.39
N GLN A 21 -14.97 -6.71 9.06
CA GLN A 21 -15.29 -6.39 7.67
C GLN A 21 -14.02 -6.07 6.85
N LEU A 22 -13.08 -5.31 7.41
CA LEU A 22 -11.81 -5.01 6.73
C LEU A 22 -11.00 -6.28 6.41
N VAL A 23 -11.00 -7.25 7.32
CA VAL A 23 -10.32 -8.54 7.11
C VAL A 23 -11.01 -9.31 5.98
N ASP A 24 -12.33 -9.37 6.00
CA ASP A 24 -13.12 -10.08 4.99
C ASP A 24 -12.98 -9.43 3.60
N ASP A 25 -13.05 -8.10 3.53
CA ASP A 25 -12.85 -7.33 2.30
C ASP A 25 -11.45 -7.53 1.74
N PHE A 26 -10.42 -7.54 2.60
CA PHE A 26 -9.05 -7.80 2.18
C PHE A 26 -8.88 -9.22 1.66
N ALA A 27 -9.48 -10.21 2.31
CA ALA A 27 -9.46 -11.60 1.85
C ALA A 27 -10.16 -11.76 0.49
N ALA A 28 -11.32 -11.11 0.30
CA ALA A 28 -12.04 -11.09 -0.96
C ALA A 28 -11.22 -10.43 -2.08
N LEU A 29 -10.59 -9.29 -1.80
CA LEU A 29 -9.70 -8.60 -2.72
C LEU A 29 -8.53 -9.49 -3.12
N GLN A 30 -7.87 -10.12 -2.14
CA GLN A 30 -6.71 -10.98 -2.39
C GLN A 30 -7.09 -12.20 -3.24
N LYS A 31 -8.24 -12.83 -2.96
CA LYS A 31 -8.75 -13.93 -3.78
C LYS A 31 -9.01 -13.50 -5.22
N HIS A 32 -9.66 -12.36 -5.41
CA HIS A 32 -9.92 -11.82 -6.75
C HIS A 32 -8.64 -11.44 -7.49
N ALA A 33 -7.66 -10.84 -6.81
CA ALA A 33 -6.37 -10.52 -7.38
C ALA A 33 -5.63 -11.78 -7.82
N GLU A 34 -5.61 -12.82 -6.99
CA GLU A 34 -4.94 -14.08 -7.31
C GLU A 34 -5.51 -14.72 -8.58
N THR A 35 -6.82 -14.90 -8.65
CA THR A 35 -7.47 -15.55 -9.81
C THR A 35 -7.40 -14.69 -11.06
N ASN A 36 -7.86 -13.43 -10.98
CA ASN A 36 -8.07 -12.64 -12.19
C ASN A 36 -6.79 -11.98 -12.69
N PHE A 37 -5.89 -11.59 -11.78
CA PHE A 37 -4.70 -10.83 -12.13
C PHE A 37 -3.46 -11.71 -12.19
N PHE A 38 -3.17 -12.50 -11.16
CA PHE A 38 -1.90 -13.26 -11.11
C PHE A 38 -1.96 -14.58 -11.90
N GLN A 39 -3.09 -15.27 -11.93
CA GLN A 39 -3.23 -16.55 -12.65
C GLN A 39 -3.62 -16.36 -14.12
N GLU A 40 -4.62 -15.54 -14.40
CA GLU A 40 -5.18 -15.43 -15.76
C GLU A 40 -4.71 -14.19 -16.54
N GLY A 41 -4.41 -13.09 -15.84
CA GLY A 41 -4.17 -11.77 -16.46
C GLY A 41 -2.73 -11.25 -16.40
N CYS A 42 -1.79 -12.01 -15.83
CA CYS A 42 -0.47 -11.48 -15.50
C CYS A 42 0.42 -11.38 -16.75
N ARG A 43 0.97 -10.19 -17.00
CA ARG A 43 1.87 -9.93 -18.14
C ARG A 43 3.31 -10.40 -17.91
N VAL A 44 3.62 -10.89 -16.72
CA VAL A 44 4.95 -11.34 -16.29
C VAL A 44 4.88 -12.75 -15.74
N GLY A 45 6.06 -13.39 -15.65
CA GLY A 45 6.16 -14.69 -14.99
C GLY A 45 5.67 -14.64 -13.54
N ARG A 46 5.28 -15.81 -13.03
CA ARG A 46 4.86 -15.98 -11.64
C ARG A 46 5.94 -15.56 -10.64
N GLU A 47 7.19 -15.73 -11.03
CA GLU A 47 8.37 -15.35 -10.27
C GLU A 47 9.13 -14.28 -11.04
N VAL A 48 9.65 -13.29 -10.32
CA VAL A 48 10.48 -12.21 -10.86
C VAL A 48 11.72 -12.09 -10.00
N GLU A 49 12.88 -12.32 -10.60
CA GLU A 49 14.17 -12.10 -9.95
C GLU A 49 14.65 -10.68 -10.26
N LEU A 50 15.01 -9.95 -9.20
CA LEU A 50 15.47 -8.56 -9.30
C LEU A 50 16.82 -8.41 -8.62
N LYS A 51 17.63 -7.49 -9.14
CA LYS A 51 18.89 -7.07 -8.52
C LYS A 51 19.04 -5.56 -8.63
N GLU A 52 19.90 -5.01 -7.79
CA GLU A 52 20.29 -3.60 -7.91
C GLU A 52 20.90 -3.33 -9.29
N ASN A 53 20.65 -2.13 -9.79
CA ASN A 53 20.99 -1.64 -11.12
C ASN A 53 20.32 -2.37 -12.29
N ALA A 54 19.38 -3.29 -12.04
CA ALA A 54 18.59 -3.89 -13.11
C ALA A 54 17.69 -2.84 -13.78
N GLN A 55 17.66 -2.83 -15.13
CA GLN A 55 16.71 -2.04 -15.89
C GLN A 55 15.32 -2.70 -15.84
N VAL A 56 14.30 -1.89 -15.60
CA VAL A 56 12.92 -2.35 -15.46
C VAL A 56 11.97 -1.45 -16.25
N MET A 57 10.77 -1.96 -16.50
CA MET A 57 9.69 -1.24 -17.16
C MET A 57 8.40 -1.40 -16.36
N LEU A 58 7.70 -0.30 -16.16
CA LEU A 58 6.40 -0.28 -15.50
C LEU A 58 5.33 -0.82 -16.45
N LEU A 59 4.46 -1.72 -15.99
CA LEU A 59 3.46 -2.39 -16.86
C LEU A 59 2.03 -1.86 -16.67
N TYR A 60 1.83 -0.95 -15.72
CA TYR A 60 0.54 -0.39 -15.34
C TYR A 60 0.68 1.11 -15.05
N ASN A 61 -0.38 1.87 -15.31
CA ASN A 61 -0.40 3.28 -14.94
C ASN A 61 -0.54 3.38 -13.41
N LEU A 62 0.39 4.08 -12.76
CA LEU A 62 0.35 4.33 -11.31
C LEU A 62 -0.06 5.77 -11.04
N ASP A 63 0.64 6.72 -11.66
CA ASP A 63 0.42 8.15 -11.49
C ASP A 63 0.84 8.87 -12.78
N LEU A 64 -0.15 9.36 -13.53
CA LEU A 64 0.09 9.99 -14.81
C LEU A 64 0.70 11.39 -14.67
N ASP A 65 0.36 12.11 -13.61
CA ASP A 65 0.86 13.47 -13.36
C ASP A 65 2.35 13.42 -13.00
N CYS A 66 2.75 12.39 -12.23
CA CYS A 66 4.15 12.11 -11.92
C CYS A 66 4.89 11.32 -13.02
N LYS A 67 4.28 11.12 -14.20
CA LYS A 67 4.87 10.41 -15.36
C LYS A 67 5.20 8.93 -15.11
N LEU A 68 4.49 8.29 -14.19
CA LEU A 68 4.56 6.86 -13.88
C LEU A 68 3.47 6.10 -14.66
N ALA A 69 3.62 6.08 -15.99
CA ALA A 69 2.73 5.40 -16.91
C ALA A 69 3.28 4.02 -17.33
N ASN A 70 2.39 3.15 -17.82
CA ASN A 70 2.77 1.91 -18.46
C ASN A 70 3.77 2.18 -19.61
N GLY A 71 4.87 1.45 -19.63
CA GLY A 71 5.99 1.64 -20.55
C GLY A 71 7.11 2.54 -20.02
N SER A 72 6.91 3.24 -18.90
CA SER A 72 7.98 4.02 -18.25
C SER A 72 9.14 3.10 -17.86
N ARG A 73 10.36 3.49 -18.21
CA ARG A 73 11.58 2.72 -17.94
C ARG A 73 12.35 3.32 -16.76
N GLY A 74 12.99 2.46 -15.99
CA GLY A 74 13.78 2.87 -14.83
C GLY A 74 14.84 1.85 -14.46
N MET A 75 15.49 2.10 -13.33
CA MET A 75 16.52 1.24 -12.77
C MET A 75 16.25 1.00 -11.29
N ILE A 76 16.43 -0.23 -10.83
CA ILE A 76 16.33 -0.56 -9.40
C ILE A 76 17.56 0.00 -8.69
N LEU A 77 17.36 0.90 -7.74
CA LEU A 77 18.47 1.49 -6.98
C LEU A 77 18.77 0.73 -5.69
N ALA A 78 17.74 0.28 -4.98
CA ALA A 78 17.88 -0.44 -3.71
C ALA A 78 16.60 -1.21 -3.39
N PHE A 79 16.70 -2.15 -2.46
CA PHE A 79 15.57 -2.84 -1.84
C PHE A 79 15.39 -2.34 -0.41
N MET A 80 14.16 -2.07 -0.01
CA MET A 80 13.86 -1.54 1.32
C MET A 80 12.56 -2.13 1.85
N LEU A 81 12.53 -2.40 3.16
CA LEU A 81 11.29 -2.84 3.80
C LEU A 81 10.30 -1.66 3.83
N ALA A 82 9.03 -1.94 3.56
CA ALA A 82 7.98 -0.90 3.54
C ALA A 82 7.86 -0.12 4.86
N ARG A 83 8.27 -0.71 6.00
CA ARG A 83 8.33 -0.01 7.29
C ARG A 83 9.41 1.07 7.29
N GLU A 84 10.61 0.74 6.79
CA GLU A 84 11.75 1.65 6.76
C GLU A 84 11.50 2.81 5.80
N TYR A 85 10.96 2.51 4.62
CA TYR A 85 10.59 3.52 3.64
C TYR A 85 9.59 4.54 4.21
N ARG A 86 8.55 4.05 4.91
CA ARG A 86 7.56 4.92 5.57
C ARG A 86 8.19 5.79 6.66
N ASN A 87 9.14 5.26 7.42
CA ASN A 87 9.83 6.02 8.46
C ASN A 87 10.69 7.15 7.84
N ILE A 88 11.41 6.86 6.75
CA ILE A 88 12.21 7.84 6.02
C ILE A 88 11.32 8.94 5.44
N LEU A 89 10.20 8.56 4.80
CA LEU A 89 9.24 9.53 4.26
C LEU A 89 8.68 10.45 5.36
N LYS A 90 8.30 9.89 6.51
CA LYS A 90 7.80 10.69 7.64
C LYS A 90 8.85 11.69 8.13
N ALA A 91 10.08 11.23 8.34
CA ALA A 91 11.17 12.10 8.76
C ALA A 91 11.45 13.23 7.75
N GLU A 92 11.40 12.94 6.45
CA GLU A 92 11.58 13.94 5.39
C GLU A 92 10.42 14.95 5.35
N VAL A 93 9.17 14.49 5.53
CA VAL A 93 8.00 15.38 5.59
C VAL A 93 8.08 16.28 6.81
N GLU A 94 8.40 15.74 7.98
CA GLU A 94 8.58 16.51 9.22
C GLU A 94 9.67 17.57 9.06
N LYS A 95 10.81 17.19 8.47
CA LYS A 95 11.90 18.13 8.15
C LYS A 95 11.43 19.29 7.27
N ARG A 96 10.76 19.01 6.14
CA ARG A 96 10.26 20.05 5.22
C ARG A 96 9.19 20.93 5.84
N THR A 97 8.35 20.36 6.70
CA THR A 97 7.29 21.11 7.38
C THR A 97 7.88 22.10 8.39
N ASN A 98 8.94 21.69 9.10
CA ASN A 98 9.65 22.57 10.02
C ASN A 98 10.43 23.68 9.29
N GLU A 99 11.04 23.37 8.13
CA GLU A 99 11.76 24.36 7.30
C GLU A 99 10.83 25.36 6.58
N ALA A 100 9.56 25.01 6.36
CA ALA A 100 8.56 25.90 5.75
C ALA A 100 7.77 26.74 6.77
N GLY A 101 8.05 26.58 8.07
CA GLY A 101 7.40 27.29 9.18
C GLY A 101 8.16 28.51 9.73
N ASP A 102 9.34 28.81 9.18
CA ASP A 102 10.13 30.04 9.40
C ASP A 102 10.02 30.99 8.19
#